data_AF-A0A535P8N2-F1
#
_entry.id   AF-A0A535P8N2-F1
#
_cell.length_a   1.000
_cell.length_b   1.000
_cell.length_c   1.000
_cell.angle_alpha   90.00
_cell.angle_beta   90.00
_cell.angle_gamma   90.00
#
_symmetry.space_group_name_H-M   'P 1'
#
loop_
_entity.id
_entity.type
_entity.pdbx_description
1 polymer ?
#
loop_
_entity_poly.entity_id
_entity_poly.type
_entity_poly.pdbx_seq_one_letter_code
_entity_poly.pdbx_strand_id
1 'polypeptide(L)'
;MAERYRANAEFRRARRDAPWVLAGVWVDHVDFYPAGPGVEPIRRRLPETGLLGWSELPPIIAAGSDAAGEAALSVARQAWPTRNRRSVPFAG
;
A
#
# COMPACT_ATOMS: atom_id res chain seq x y z
N MET A 1 17.05 1.48 17.94
CA MET A 1 16.90 0.01 18.10
C MET A 1 16.09 -0.47 16.91
N ALA A 2 16.36 -1.66 16.37
CA ALA A 2 15.57 -2.16 15.25
C ALA A 2 14.33 -2.89 15.76
N GLU A 3 13.17 -2.56 15.20
CA GLU A 3 11.85 -3.06 15.57
C GLU A 3 11.18 -3.73 14.36
N ARG A 4 10.19 -4.58 14.63
CA ARG A 4 9.45 -5.31 13.60
C ARG A 4 8.09 -4.66 13.36
N TYR A 5 7.86 -4.24 12.13
CA TYR A 5 6.65 -3.56 11.68
C TYR A 5 5.85 -4.46 10.74
N ARG A 6 4.52 -4.39 10.83
CA ARG A 6 3.61 -4.94 9.82
C ARG A 6 3.33 -3.86 8.80
N ALA A 7 3.26 -4.24 7.53
CA ALA A 7 2.94 -3.28 6.48
C ALA A 7 1.94 -3.87 5.48
N ASN A 8 1.04 -3.03 4.98
CA ASN A 8 0.07 -3.40 3.95
C ASN A 8 0.17 -2.43 2.79
N ALA A 9 0.36 -2.93 1.57
CA ALA A 9 0.26 -2.12 0.36
C ALA A 9 -1.20 -1.82 0.04
N GLU A 10 -1.54 -0.55 -0.17
CA GLU A 10 -2.87 -0.11 -0.59
C GLU A 10 -2.87 0.18 -2.10
N PHE A 11 -3.87 -0.35 -2.79
CA PHE A 11 -4.07 -0.19 -4.22
C PHE A 11 -5.41 0.50 -4.49
N ARG A 12 -5.41 1.42 -5.45
CA ARG A 12 -6.60 2.13 -5.91
C ARG A 12 -6.75 1.99 -7.42
N ARG A 13 -7.98 2.09 -7.90
CA ARG A 13 -8.26 2.23 -9.34
C ARG A 13 -9.41 3.20 -9.58
N ALA A 14 -9.38 3.87 -10.73
CA ALA A 14 -10.38 4.88 -11.07
C ALA A 14 -11.78 4.29 -11.38
N ARG A 15 -11.82 3.05 -11.87
CA ARG A 15 -13.04 2.31 -12.24
C ARG A 15 -12.77 0.80 -12.25
N ARG A 16 -13.82 -0.02 -12.32
CA ARG A 16 -13.74 -1.49 -12.14
C ARG A 16 -12.92 -2.24 -13.20
N ASP A 17 -12.72 -1.66 -14.37
CA ASP A 17 -11.90 -2.19 -15.47
C ASP A 17 -10.51 -1.53 -15.53
N ALA A 18 -10.26 -0.49 -14.73
CA ALA A 18 -8.97 0.19 -14.72
C ALA A 18 -7.89 -0.66 -14.01
N PRO A 19 -6.62 -0.53 -14.42
CA PRO A 19 -5.50 -1.15 -13.71
C PRO A 19 -5.44 -0.71 -12.25
N TRP A 20 -4.94 -1.60 -11.39
CA TRP A 20 -4.59 -1.25 -10.01
C TRP A 20 -3.34 -0.38 -9.99
N VAL A 21 -3.39 0.67 -9.20
CA VAL A 21 -2.29 1.59 -8.97
C VAL A 21 -1.93 1.51 -7.49
N LEU A 22 -0.66 1.29 -7.18
CA LEU A 22 -0.15 1.37 -5.81
C LEU A 22 -0.36 2.80 -5.31
N ALA A 23 -1.19 2.97 -4.29
CA ALA A 23 -1.49 4.25 -3.67
C ALA A 23 -0.51 4.57 -2.55
N GLY A 24 -0.11 3.58 -1.77
CA GLY A 24 0.82 3.73 -0.67
C GLY A 24 0.93 2.47 0.15
N VAL A 25 1.54 2.57 1.33
CA VAL A 25 1.61 1.50 2.32
C VAL A 25 1.13 2.01 3.67
N TRP A 26 0.47 1.13 4.42
CA TRP A 26 0.10 1.35 5.80
C TRP A 26 1.05 0.57 6.70
N VAL A 27 1.71 1.25 7.63
CA VAL A 27 2.56 0.64 8.65
C VAL A 27 1.77 0.52 9.95
N ASP A 28 1.73 -0.68 10.52
CA ASP A 28 1.00 -1.05 11.73
C ASP A 28 -0.47 -0.59 11.78
N HIS A 29 -1.09 -0.39 10.62
CA HIS A 29 -2.44 0.17 10.45
C HIS A 29 -2.64 1.60 10.97
N VAL A 30 -1.55 2.33 11.24
CA VAL A 30 -1.59 3.69 11.79
C VAL A 30 -1.04 4.71 10.79
N ASP A 31 0.16 4.46 10.27
CA ASP A 31 0.88 5.45 9.47
C ASP A 31 0.76 5.12 7.98
N PHE A 32 0.33 6.10 7.18
CA PHE A 32 0.21 5.96 5.73
C PHE A 32 1.35 6.66 5.01
N TYR A 33 2.10 5.89 4.22
CA TYR A 33 3.21 6.38 3.40
C TYR A 33 2.80 6.33 1.91
N PRO A 34 2.61 7.48 1.25
CA PRO A 34 2.09 7.53 -0.10
C PRO A 34 3.12 7.09 -1.15
N ALA A 35 2.67 6.38 -2.18
CA ALA A 35 3.52 5.92 -3.27
C ALA A 35 3.88 7.01 -4.27
N GLY A 36 3.19 8.16 -4.23
CA GLY A 36 3.44 9.31 -5.09
C GLY A 36 2.84 10.61 -4.52
N PRO A 37 3.23 11.76 -5.09
CA PRO A 37 2.75 13.07 -4.62
C PRO A 37 1.24 13.20 -4.81
N GLY A 38 0.57 13.82 -3.83
CA GLY A 38 -0.88 14.07 -3.85
C GLY A 38 -1.75 12.86 -3.52
N VAL A 39 -1.16 11.72 -3.13
CA VAL A 39 -1.92 10.59 -2.61
C VAL A 39 -2.12 10.75 -1.10
N GLU A 40 -3.34 11.07 -0.71
CA GLU A 40 -3.71 11.19 0.71
C GLU A 40 -4.33 9.88 1.25
N PRO A 41 -4.23 9.63 2.57
CA PRO A 41 -4.99 8.56 3.22
C PRO A 41 -6.50 8.81 3.11
N ILE A 42 -7.28 7.74 3.04
CA ILE A 42 -8.74 7.84 2.97
C ILE A 42 -9.27 8.18 4.37
N ARG A 43 -9.58 9.47 4.60
CA ARG A 43 -10.07 9.97 5.91
C ARG A 43 -11.59 9.92 6.07
N ARG A 44 -12.34 9.57 5.02
CA ARG A 44 -13.80 9.67 4.96
C ARG A 44 -14.40 8.38 4.39
N ARG A 45 -15.56 8.48 3.75
CA ARG A 45 -16.24 7.37 3.09
C ARG A 45 -15.27 6.60 2.19
N LEU A 46 -15.26 5.28 2.35
CA LEU A 46 -14.49 4.38 1.51
C LEU A 46 -14.92 4.53 0.04
N PRO A 47 -13.98 4.39 -0.91
CA PRO A 47 -14.31 4.26 -2.32
C PRO A 47 -15.32 3.14 -2.57
N GLU A 48 -16.02 3.21 -3.70
CA GLU A 48 -16.98 2.17 -4.07
C GLU A 48 -16.35 0.77 -4.02
N THR A 49 -17.16 -0.23 -3.66
CA THR A 49 -16.72 -1.62 -3.57
C THR A 49 -16.04 -2.06 -4.87
N GLY A 50 -14.83 -2.57 -4.71
CA GLY A 50 -13.98 -2.99 -5.80
C GLY A 50 -13.10 -1.87 -6.38
N LEU A 51 -13.03 -0.66 -5.83
CA LEU A 51 -12.06 0.36 -6.26
C LEU A 51 -10.82 0.47 -5.36
N LEU A 52 -10.87 -0.22 -4.21
CA LEU A 52 -9.81 -0.31 -3.22
C LEU A 52 -9.37 -1.77 -3.07
N GLY A 53 -8.07 -1.98 -2.94
CA GLY A 53 -7.44 -3.27 -2.73
C GLY A 53 -6.27 -3.13 -1.77
N TRP A 54 -5.92 -4.20 -1.09
CA TRP A 54 -4.81 -4.21 -0.14
C TRP A 54 -3.84 -5.35 -0.51
N SER A 55 -2.73 -5.49 0.19
CA SER A 55 -1.90 -6.70 0.20
C SER A 55 -0.97 -6.64 1.40
N GLU A 56 -0.87 -7.72 2.17
CA GLU A 56 0.11 -7.80 3.24
C GLU A 56 1.53 -7.88 2.65
N LEU A 57 2.43 -7.07 3.20
CA LEU A 57 3.85 -7.11 2.86
C LEU A 57 4.59 -8.02 3.85
N PRO A 58 5.73 -8.62 3.44
CA PRO A 58 6.63 -9.26 4.37
C PRO A 58 6.97 -8.34 5.57
N PRO A 59 7.17 -8.88 6.78
CA PRO A 59 7.52 -8.09 7.94
C PRO A 59 8.77 -7.22 7.69
N ILE A 60 8.70 -5.96 8.12
CA ILE A 60 9.77 -4.99 7.91
C ILE A 60 10.55 -4.80 9.22
N ILE A 61 11.87 -4.91 9.17
CA ILE A 61 12.75 -4.58 10.31
C ILE A 61 13.37 -3.22 10.05
N ALA A 62 13.08 -2.25 10.91
CA ALA A 62 13.54 -0.87 10.73
C ALA A 62 13.79 -0.17 12.06
N ALA A 63 14.48 0.98 12.03
CA ALA A 63 14.81 1.76 13.23
C ALA A 63 13.67 2.67 13.73
N GLY A 64 12.51 2.66 13.05
CA GLY A 64 11.36 3.51 13.31
C GLY A 64 10.30 3.34 12.21
N SER A 65 9.09 3.87 12.43
CA SER A 65 7.97 3.77 11.48
C SER A 65 8.29 4.43 10.13
N ASP A 66 8.98 5.57 10.12
CA ASP A 66 9.36 6.26 8.88
C ASP A 66 10.29 5.42 8.01
N ALA A 67 11.34 4.86 8.61
CA ALA A 67 12.24 3.93 7.92
C ALA A 67 11.50 2.65 7.48
N ALA A 68 10.52 2.18 8.27
CA ALA A 68 9.68 1.06 7.89
C ALA A 68 8.80 1.41 6.68
N GLY A 69 8.23 2.61 6.62
CA GLY A 69 7.42 3.10 5.51
C GLY A 69 8.19 3.19 4.21
N GLU A 70 9.41 3.73 4.24
CA GLU A 70 10.29 3.78 3.07
C GLU A 70 10.67 2.38 2.57
N ALA A 71 11.07 1.49 3.49
CA ALA A 71 11.41 0.11 3.16
C ALA A 71 10.19 -0.64 2.60
N ALA A 72 9.02 -0.50 3.22
CA ALA A 72 7.77 -1.09 2.76
C ALA A 72 7.38 -0.59 1.36
N LEU A 73 7.52 0.71 1.09
CA LEU A 73 7.28 1.28 -0.24
C LEU A 73 8.25 0.70 -1.29
N SER A 74 9.52 0.52 -0.94
CA SER A 74 10.51 -0.10 -1.82
C SER A 74 10.12 -1.53 -2.16
N VAL A 75 9.76 -2.34 -1.16
CA VAL A 75 9.29 -3.72 -1.34
C VAL A 75 8.02 -3.76 -2.20
N ALA A 76 7.05 -2.89 -1.90
CA ALA A 76 5.80 -2.82 -2.65
C ALA A 76 6.03 -2.44 -4.13
N ARG A 77 6.94 -1.51 -4.43
CA ARG A 77 7.28 -1.11 -5.81
C ARG A 77 7.99 -2.22 -6.58
N GLN A 78 8.80 -3.04 -5.91
CA GLN A 78 9.47 -4.19 -6.51
C GLN A 78 8.48 -5.32 -6.82
N ALA A 79 7.57 -5.61 -5.89
CA ALA A 79 6.56 -6.64 -6.05
C ALA A 79 5.43 -6.24 -7.03
N TRP A 80 5.03 -4.96 -7.02
CA TRP A 80 3.99 -4.40 -7.88
C TRP A 80 4.49 -3.11 -8.56
N PRO A 81 4.92 -3.19 -9.83
CA PRO A 81 5.20 -1.98 -10.59
C PRO A 81 3.93 -1.12 -10.72
N THR A 82 4.11 0.19 -10.92
CA THR A 82 3.14 1.28 -10.74
C THR A 82 1.72 1.04 -11.28
N ARG A 83 1.56 0.15 -12.27
CA ARG A 83 0.27 -0.31 -12.77
C ARG A 83 0.26 -1.84 -12.88
N ASN A 84 -0.54 -2.51 -12.07
CA ASN A 84 -0.76 -3.95 -12.19
C ASN A 84 -2.15 -4.25 -12.76
N ARG A 85 -2.17 -4.92 -13.92
CA ARG A 85 -3.41 -5.30 -14.63
C ARG A 85 -4.00 -6.63 -14.16
N ARG A 86 -3.20 -7.50 -13.53
CA ARG A 86 -3.48 -8.94 -13.54
C ARG A 86 -4.24 -9.47 -12.32
N SER A 87 -4.29 -8.76 -11.19
CA SER A 87 -5.18 -9.07 -10.04
C SER A 87 -5.12 -7.98 -8.97
N VAL A 88 -6.23 -7.77 -8.25
CA VAL A 88 -6.14 -7.13 -6.91
C VAL A 88 -5.39 -8.12 -6.04
N PRO A 89 -4.32 -7.75 -5.33
CA PRO A 89 -3.66 -8.69 -4.43
C PRO A 89 -4.47 -9.08 -3.17
N PHE A 90 -5.79 -8.83 -3.15
CA PHE A 90 -6.76 -9.52 -2.29
C PHE A 90 -7.62 -10.47 -3.13
N ALA A 91 -7.06 -11.64 -3.44
CA ALA A 91 -7.81 -12.83 -3.79
C ALA A 91 -7.13 -14.00 -3.07
N GLY A 92 -7.41 -14.11 -1.77
CA GLY A 92 -6.84 -15.08 -0.85
C GLY A 92 -6.89 -14.57 0.56
#